data_AF-A0A1F7JNR6-F1
#
_entry.id   AF-A0A1F7JNR6-F1
#
_cell.length_a   1.000
_cell.length_b   1.000
_cell.length_c   1.000
_cell.angle_alpha   90.00
_cell.angle_beta   90.00
_cell.angle_gamma   90.00
#
_symmetry.space_group_name_H-M   'P 1'
#
loop_
_entity.id
_entity.type
_entity.pdbx_description
1 polymer ?
#
loop_
_entity_poly.entity_id
_entity_poly.type
_entity_poly.pdbx_seq_one_letter_code
_entity_poly.pdbx_strand_id
1 'polypeptide(L)'
;MKIDQNLRENLKNLIIKRIKEDSENSAIIETPYKLSVDELSDFKNKFPFLQKCRIENLVTDKLIGGYVIRHGSEIIDGSLATRINNIIVSLKI
;
A
#
# COMPACT_ATOMS: atom_id res chain seq x y z
N MET A 1 -8.44 -40.21 8.37
CA MET A 1 -7.46 -39.61 7.43
C MET A 1 -6.30 -39.04 8.23
N LYS A 2 -5.19 -39.77 8.35
CA LYS A 2 -3.96 -39.23 8.93
C LYS A 2 -3.26 -38.45 7.84
N ILE A 3 -3.47 -37.14 7.79
CA ILE A 3 -2.67 -36.26 6.95
C ILE A 3 -1.24 -36.36 7.46
N ASP A 4 -0.31 -36.73 6.57
CA ASP A 4 1.11 -36.81 6.84
C ASP A 4 1.59 -35.51 7.48
N GLN A 5 2.18 -35.61 8.67
CA GLN A 5 2.55 -34.44 9.49
C GLN A 5 3.57 -33.56 8.75
N ASN A 6 4.47 -34.19 7.98
CA ASN A 6 5.41 -33.53 7.08
C ASN A 6 4.72 -32.77 5.95
N LEU A 7 3.64 -33.32 5.37
CA LEU A 7 2.89 -32.66 4.30
C LEU A 7 2.21 -31.39 4.83
N ARG A 8 1.68 -31.46 6.04
CA ARG A 8 1.02 -30.32 6.70
C ARG A 8 1.99 -29.19 7.00
N GLU A 9 3.19 -29.49 7.48
CA GLU A 9 4.22 -28.47 7.72
C GLU A 9 4.74 -27.84 6.43
N ASN A 10 4.97 -28.64 5.39
CA ASN A 10 5.39 -28.12 4.08
C ASN A 10 4.34 -27.20 3.46
N LEU A 11 3.06 -27.56 3.53
CA LEU A 11 1.96 -26.71 3.08
C LEU A 11 1.90 -25.39 3.86
N LYS A 12 2.01 -25.46 5.20
CA LYS A 12 2.01 -24.27 6.05
C LYS A 12 3.16 -23.33 5.68
N ASN A 13 4.36 -23.85 5.47
CA ASN A 13 5.54 -23.06 5.10
C ASN A 13 5.37 -22.43 3.71
N LEU A 14 4.82 -23.15 2.74
CA LEU A 14 4.55 -22.62 1.39
C LEU A 14 3.52 -21.49 1.42
N ILE A 15 2.45 -21.65 2.20
CA ILE A 15 1.40 -20.64 2.35
C ILE A 15 1.98 -19.38 3.00
N ILE A 16 2.73 -19.53 4.10
CA ILE A 16 3.37 -18.39 4.80
C ILE A 16 4.35 -17.67 3.87
N LYS A 17 5.15 -18.42 3.11
CA LYS A 17 6.11 -17.85 2.17
C LYS A 17 5.40 -17.04 1.08
N ARG A 18 4.34 -17.59 0.50
CA ARG A 18 3.56 -16.93 -0.55
C ARG A 18 2.86 -15.67 -0.05
N ILE A 19 2.29 -15.70 1.16
CA ILE A 19 1.67 -14.52 1.79
C ILE A 19 2.70 -13.42 2.01
N LYS A 20 3.90 -13.76 2.50
CA LYS A 20 4.99 -12.79 2.66
C LYS A 20 5.44 -12.20 1.32
N GLU A 21 5.66 -13.04 0.31
CA GLU A 21 6.08 -12.61 -1.03
C GLU A 21 5.03 -11.71 -1.71
N ASP A 22 3.73 -11.97 -1.53
CA ASP A 22 2.67 -11.08 -2.05
C ASP A 22 2.59 -9.76 -1.27
N SER A 23 2.83 -9.78 0.04
CA SER A 23 2.72 -8.58 0.90
C SER A 23 3.90 -7.61 0.75
N GLU A 24 5.12 -8.14 0.56
CA GLU A 24 6.33 -7.31 0.40
C GLU A 24 6.46 -6.74 -1.03
N ASN A 25 5.83 -7.38 -2.02
CA ASN A 25 5.92 -6.98 -3.42
C ASN A 25 4.67 -6.26 -3.95
N SER A 26 3.68 -5.92 -3.11
CA SER A 26 2.49 -5.19 -3.53
C SER A 26 2.34 -3.87 -2.77
N ALA A 27 1.99 -2.81 -3.50
CA ALA A 27 1.70 -1.51 -2.95
C ALA A 27 0.36 -1.01 -3.49
N ILE A 28 -0.49 -0.51 -2.60
CA ILE A 28 -1.78 0.07 -2.93
C ILE A 28 -1.66 1.58 -2.82
N ILE A 29 -1.98 2.28 -3.91
CA ILE A 29 -2.06 3.74 -3.93
C ILE A 29 -3.54 4.14 -3.99
N GLU A 30 -4.04 4.68 -2.89
CA GLU A 30 -5.40 5.19 -2.77
C GLU A 30 -5.42 6.66 -3.22
N THR A 31 -6.24 6.99 -4.22
CA THR A 31 -6.41 8.35 -4.76
C THR A 31 -7.88 8.62 -5.08
N PRO A 32 -8.32 9.89 -5.16
CA PRO A 32 -9.70 10.22 -5.54
C PRO A 32 -10.01 10.05 -7.02
N TYR A 33 -8.98 9.82 -7.84
CA TYR A 33 -9.10 9.63 -9.28
C TYR A 33 -8.12 8.55 -9.73
N LYS A 34 -8.36 8.02 -10.94
CA LYS A 34 -7.49 7.01 -11.53
C LYS A 34 -6.18 7.65 -11.98
N LEU A 35 -5.06 7.12 -11.49
CA LEU A 35 -3.75 7.61 -11.89
C LEU A 35 -3.42 7.28 -13.34
N SER A 36 -2.83 8.26 -14.03
CA SER A 36 -2.28 8.10 -15.38
C SER A 36 -0.94 7.37 -15.36
N VAL A 37 -0.48 6.90 -16.52
CA VAL A 37 0.81 6.19 -16.65
C VAL A 37 1.99 7.09 -16.27
N ASP A 38 1.92 8.37 -16.65
CA ASP A 38 2.93 9.37 -16.29
C ASP A 38 2.98 9.61 -14.77
N GLU A 39 1.81 9.77 -14.15
CA GLU A 39 1.72 9.97 -12.69
C GLU A 39 2.23 8.75 -11.92
N LEU A 40 1.90 7.54 -12.35
CA LEU A 40 2.45 6.31 -11.77
C LEU A 40 3.98 6.26 -11.90
N SER A 41 4.52 6.78 -13.00
CA SER A 41 5.97 6.88 -13.20
C SER A 41 6.59 7.90 -12.23
N ASP A 42 5.93 9.03 -12.02
CA ASP A 42 6.34 10.02 -11.02
C ASP A 42 6.30 9.47 -9.59
N PHE A 43 5.30 8.65 -9.25
CA PHE A 43 5.25 7.95 -7.97
C PHE A 43 6.44 6.99 -7.80
N LYS A 44 6.78 6.21 -8.83
CA LYS A 44 7.94 5.31 -8.80
C LYS A 44 9.28 6.07 -8.68
N ASN A 45 9.36 7.27 -9.23
CA ASN A 45 10.55 8.11 -9.14
C ASN A 45 10.67 8.74 -7.73
N LYS A 46 9.55 9.19 -7.15
CA LYS A 46 9.53 9.77 -5.79
C LYS A 46 9.70 8.74 -4.68
N PHE A 47 9.20 7.53 -4.89
CA PHE A 47 9.21 6.46 -3.90
C PHE A 47 9.95 5.24 -4.46
N PRO A 48 11.27 5.14 -4.24
CA PRO A 48 12.09 4.07 -4.81
C PRO A 48 11.63 2.66 -4.44
N PHE A 49 11.02 2.49 -3.25
CA PHE A 49 10.48 1.20 -2.81
C PHE A 49 9.31 0.71 -3.69
N LEU A 50 8.62 1.61 -4.41
CA LEU A 50 7.56 1.24 -5.36
C LEU A 50 8.09 0.67 -6.67
N GLN A 51 9.38 0.83 -7.01
CA GLN A 51 9.92 0.39 -8.30
C GLN A 51 9.90 -1.14 -8.46
N LYS A 52 10.08 -1.86 -7.35
CA LYS A 52 10.10 -3.33 -7.32
C LYS A 52 8.73 -3.93 -6.97
N CYS A 53 7.74 -3.09 -6.69
CA CYS A 53 6.42 -3.52 -6.25
C CYS A 53 5.41 -3.48 -7.41
N ARG A 54 4.43 -4.39 -7.37
CA ARG A 54 3.20 -4.29 -8.13
C ARG A 54 2.34 -3.19 -7.50
N ILE A 55 2.11 -2.14 -8.27
CA ILE A 55 1.32 -0.98 -7.84
C ILE A 55 -0.12 -1.20 -8.30
N GLU A 56 -1.05 -1.17 -7.35
CA GLU A 56 -2.48 -1.11 -7.62
C GLU A 56 -3.01 0.28 -7.26
N ASN A 57 -3.75 0.89 -8.19
CA ASN A 57 -4.40 2.17 -7.93
C ASN A 57 -5.86 1.94 -7.51
N LEU A 58 -6.16 2.23 -6.25
CA LEU A 58 -7.50 2.15 -5.70
C LEU A 58 -8.15 3.53 -5.71
N VAL A 59 -9.22 3.69 -6.47
CA VAL A 59 -9.95 4.96 -6.52
C VAL A 59 -10.95 5.01 -5.38
N THR A 60 -10.86 6.03 -4.51
CA THR A 60 -11.78 6.21 -3.38
C THR A 60 -12.25 7.65 -3.23
N ASP A 61 -13.56 7.80 -3.07
CA ASP A 61 -14.28 9.03 -2.78
C ASP A 61 -14.06 9.56 -1.35
N LYS A 62 -13.47 8.74 -0.47
CA LYS A 62 -13.16 9.13 0.91
C LYS A 62 -12.06 10.18 1.01
N LEU A 63 -11.19 10.24 0.01
CA LEU A 63 -10.10 11.22 -0.04
C LEU A 63 -10.59 12.47 -0.77
N ILE A 64 -10.60 13.62 -0.07
CA ILE A 64 -10.91 14.92 -0.69
C ILE A 64 -9.83 15.30 -1.72
N GLY A 65 -8.60 14.83 -1.51
CA GLY A 65 -7.45 15.04 -2.38
C GLY A 65 -6.17 14.47 -1.80
N GLY A 66 -5.12 14.41 -2.63
CA GLY A 66 -3.84 13.79 -2.27
C GLY A 66 -3.83 12.28 -2.53
N TYR A 67 -2.99 11.56 -1.79
CA TYR A 67 -2.79 10.13 -1.96
C TYR A 67 -2.50 9.45 -0.61
N VAL A 68 -2.80 8.16 -0.52
CA VAL A 68 -2.33 7.29 0.56
C VAL A 68 -1.65 6.09 -0.06
N ILE A 69 -0.41 5.83 0.32
CA ILE A 69 0.36 4.68 -0.17
C ILE A 69 0.44 3.68 0.97
N ARG A 70 0.00 2.45 0.70
CA ARG A 70 0.12 1.32 1.62
C ARG A 70 1.07 0.30 1.01
N HIS A 71 2.16 0.02 1.68
CA HIS A 71 3.14 -1.00 1.28
C HIS A 71 3.44 -1.87 2.49
N GLY A 72 2.98 -3.12 2.48
CA GLY A 72 3.01 -4.00 3.65
C GLY A 72 2.40 -3.35 4.90
N SER A 73 3.23 -3.09 5.91
CA SER A 73 2.85 -2.43 7.17
C SER A 73 3.05 -0.91 7.16
N GLU A 74 3.69 -0.36 6.14
CA GLU A 74 3.98 1.06 6.03
C GLU A 74 2.81 1.80 5.35
N ILE A 75 2.39 2.89 5.98
CA ILE A 75 1.34 3.78 5.47
C ILE A 75 1.94 5.17 5.33
N ILE A 76 1.99 5.68 4.11
CA ILE A 76 2.40 7.04 3.81
C ILE A 76 1.16 7.81 3.41
N ASP A 77 0.75 8.73 4.29
CA ASP A 77 -0.43 9.58 4.08
C ASP A 77 -0.01 10.97 3.59
N GLY A 78 -0.31 11.24 2.32
CA GLY A 78 -0.18 12.55 1.67
C GLY A 78 -1.53 13.22 1.43
N SER A 79 -2.58 12.80 2.12
CA SER A 79 -3.94 13.30 1.91
C SER A 79 -4.11 14.75 2.36
N LEU A 80 -4.95 15.49 1.63
CA LEU A 80 -5.29 16.86 1.98
C LEU A 80 -6.00 16.94 3.33
N ALA A 81 -6.80 15.93 3.69
CA ALA A 81 -7.49 15.87 4.98
C ALA A 81 -6.49 15.95 6.15
N THR A 82 -5.44 15.14 6.11
CA THR A 82 -4.39 15.12 7.13
C THR A 82 -3.62 16.45 7.17
N ARG A 83 -3.30 17.03 6.00
CA ARG A 83 -2.63 18.34 5.94
C ARG A 83 -3.48 19.46 6.54
N ILE A 84 -4.77 19.51 6.22
CA ILE A 84 -5.71 20.50 6.77
C ILE A 84 -5.82 20.34 8.29
N ASN A 85 -5.96 19.10 8.78
CA ASN A 85 -6.04 18.84 10.20
C ASN A 85 -4.78 19.32 10.95
N ASN A 86 -3.59 19.06 10.40
CA ASN A 86 -2.32 19.53 10.98
C ASN A 86 -2.27 21.06 11.07
N ILE A 87 -2.75 21.78 10.04
CA ILE A 87 -2.85 23.24 10.05
C ILE A 87 -3.81 23.71 11.14
N ILE A 88 -5.00 23.12 11.25
CA ILE A 88 -6.00 23.47 12.27
C ILE A 88 -5.43 23.26 13.68
N VAL A 89 -4.74 22.15 13.92
CA VAL A 89 -4.10 21.88 15.22
C VAL A 89 -3.04 22.94 15.52
N SER A 90 -2.21 23.30 14.53
CA SER A 90 -1.17 24.33 14.73
C SER A 90 -1.72 25.73 15.00
N LEU A 91 -2.91 26.04 14.47
CA LEU A 91 -3.60 27.33 14.67
C LEU A 91 -4.43 27.40 15.95
N LYS A 92 -4.66 26.26 16.63
CA LYS A 92 -5.35 26.19 17.93
C LYS A 92 -4.41 26.33 19.13
N ILE A 93 -3.15 26.67 18.87
CA ILE A 93 -2.14 27.12 19.83
C ILE A 93 -2.18 28.65 19.86
#